data_AF-A0A166HV30-F1
#
_entry.id   AF-A0A166HV30-F1
#
_cell.length_a   1.000
_cell.length_b   1.000
_cell.length_c   1.000
_cell.angle_alpha   90.00
_cell.angle_beta   90.00
_cell.angle_gamma   90.00
#
_symmetry.space_group_name_H-M   'P 1'
#
loop_
_entity.id
_entity.type
_entity.pdbx_description
1 polymer ?
#
loop_
_entity_poly.entity_id
_entity_poly.type
_entity_poly.pdbx_seq_one_letter_code
_entity_poly.pdbx_strand_id
1 'polypeptide(L)'
;MQRMDDNIDVIYSPTDGTSLTGLARHPDLWFDDGSVVLIAEAMSFRVHRSILCKHSSVLSDIFDIPQPPEGSSYTIEGRPVIRMHDSAHEFAQLLKACYDPSFSPSKVQARAL
;
A
#
# COMPACT_ATOMS: atom_id res chain seq x y z
N MET A 1 5.93 -22.56 -19.06
CA MET A 1 4.50 -22.21 -19.01
C MET A 1 4.11 -22.08 -17.56
N GLN A 2 4.25 -20.89 -16.99
CA GLN A 2 3.52 -20.49 -15.79
C GLN A 2 3.41 -18.98 -15.88
N ARG A 3 2.17 -18.52 -16.07
CA ARG A 3 1.89 -17.10 -16.28
C ARG A 3 2.26 -16.39 -14.99
N MET A 4 3.01 -15.30 -15.09
CA MET A 4 3.00 -14.28 -14.05
C MET A 4 1.54 -13.92 -13.90
N ASP A 5 0.95 -14.33 -12.79
CA ASP A 5 -0.37 -13.92 -12.39
C ASP A 5 -0.28 -12.40 -12.15
N ASP A 6 -0.54 -11.63 -13.20
CA ASP A 6 -0.80 -10.20 -13.13
C ASP A 6 -2.05 -10.02 -12.27
N ASN A 7 -1.85 -10.04 -10.96
CA ASN A 7 -2.85 -9.82 -9.94
C ASN A 7 -3.15 -8.33 -9.86
N ILE A 8 -3.68 -7.82 -10.98
CA ILE A 8 -4.06 -6.43 -11.16
C ILE A 8 -5.41 -6.24 -10.47
N ASP A 9 -5.37 -5.55 -9.33
CA ASP A 9 -6.59 -4.99 -8.76
C ASP A 9 -6.95 -3.73 -9.57
N VAL A 10 -8.17 -3.70 -10.11
CA VAL A 10 -8.72 -2.54 -10.80
C VAL A 10 -9.59 -1.78 -9.81
N ILE A 11 -9.16 -0.57 -9.46
CA ILE A 11 -9.95 0.29 -8.58
C ILE A 11 -10.69 1.31 -9.41
N TYR A 12 -12.02 1.24 -9.35
CA TYR A 12 -12.92 2.22 -9.96
C TYR A 12 -13.39 3.21 -8.90
N SER A 13 -13.06 4.49 -9.09
CA SER A 13 -13.74 5.60 -8.43
C SER A 13 -15.05 5.90 -9.14
N PRO A 14 -16.17 6.10 -8.44
CA PRO A 14 -17.40 6.58 -9.08
C PRO A 14 -17.39 8.09 -9.38
N THR A 15 -16.47 8.87 -8.79
CA THR A 15 -16.55 10.36 -8.80
C THR A 15 -15.44 11.07 -9.58
N ASP A 16 -14.34 10.40 -9.87
CA ASP A 16 -13.25 10.93 -10.69
C ASP A 16 -12.81 9.78 -11.60
N GLY A 17 -13.04 9.89 -12.91
CA GLY A 17 -12.87 8.83 -13.92
C GLY A 17 -11.43 8.28 -14.05
N THR A 18 -10.56 8.57 -13.10
CA THR A 18 -9.21 8.00 -12.94
C THR A 18 -9.31 6.54 -12.51
N SER A 19 -9.41 5.65 -13.50
CA SER A 19 -9.29 4.20 -13.27
C SER A 19 -7.85 3.88 -12.86
N LEU A 20 -7.62 3.49 -11.61
CA LEU A 20 -6.33 2.94 -11.18
C LEU A 20 -6.27 1.49 -11.66
N THR A 21 -5.96 1.35 -12.93
CA THR A 21 -5.82 0.06 -13.62
C THR A 21 -4.36 -0.37 -13.49
N GLY A 22 -4.11 -1.62 -13.10
CA GLY A 22 -2.74 -2.15 -13.09
C GLY A 22 -2.01 -2.07 -11.75
N LEU A 23 -2.71 -2.05 -10.62
CA LEU A 23 -2.04 -2.07 -9.32
C LEU A 23 -1.39 -3.44 -9.09
N ALA A 24 -0.07 -3.46 -9.00
CA ALA A 24 0.68 -4.65 -8.62
C ALA A 24 0.60 -4.85 -7.10
N ARG A 25 0.53 -6.10 -6.65
CA ARG A 25 0.62 -6.43 -5.22
C ARG A 25 2.08 -6.59 -4.82
N HIS A 26 2.47 -5.96 -3.72
CA HIS A 26 3.84 -6.10 -3.23
C HIS A 26 4.08 -7.52 -2.70
N PRO A 27 5.12 -8.25 -3.17
CA PRO A 27 5.31 -9.66 -2.85
C PRO A 27 5.52 -9.94 -1.36
N ASP A 28 6.25 -9.06 -0.66
CA ASP A 28 6.56 -9.25 0.76
C ASP A 28 5.58 -8.55 1.73
N LEU A 29 4.76 -7.63 1.22
CA LEU A 29 3.96 -6.70 2.04
C LEU A 29 2.47 -6.83 1.72
N TRP A 30 2.07 -8.08 1.49
CA TRP A 30 0.70 -8.48 1.24
C TRP A 30 0.29 -9.55 2.26
N PHE A 31 -0.20 -9.10 3.41
CA PHE A 31 -0.56 -9.99 4.52
C PHE A 31 -2.00 -10.46 4.41
N ASP A 32 -2.25 -11.77 4.51
CA ASP A 32 -3.61 -12.30 4.46
C ASP A 32 -4.49 -11.95 5.68
N ASP A 33 -3.90 -11.44 6.75
CA ASP A 33 -4.63 -10.87 7.90
C ASP A 33 -4.60 -9.33 7.89
N GLY A 34 -4.03 -8.71 6.84
CA GLY A 34 -3.92 -7.26 6.77
C GLY A 34 -5.29 -6.59 6.76
N SER A 35 -5.44 -5.58 7.62
CA SER A 35 -6.71 -4.88 7.90
C SER A 35 -6.97 -3.69 6.96
N VAL A 36 -5.96 -3.21 6.25
CA VAL A 36 -6.04 -2.04 5.36
C VAL A 36 -5.17 -2.26 4.13
N VAL A 37 -5.61 -1.70 3.00
CA VAL A 37 -4.83 -1.69 1.75
C VAL A 37 -4.31 -0.27 1.52
N LEU A 38 -3.02 -0.14 1.26
CA LEU A 38 -2.36 1.11 0.97
C LEU A 38 -1.86 1.06 -0.47
N ILE A 39 -1.93 2.18 -1.18
CA ILE A 39 -1.47 2.29 -2.56
C ILE A 39 -0.45 3.39 -2.64
N ALA A 40 0.74 3.08 -3.15
CA ALA A 40 1.74 4.06 -3.50
C ALA A 40 2.08 3.86 -4.98
N GLU A 41 1.92 4.93 -5.78
CA GLU A 41 2.03 4.88 -7.25
C GLU A 41 1.15 3.77 -7.88
N ALA A 42 1.76 2.75 -8.46
CA ALA A 42 1.11 1.59 -9.09
C ALA A 42 1.25 0.30 -8.25
N MET A 43 1.62 0.41 -6.97
CA MET A 43 1.84 -0.71 -6.07
C MET A 43 0.86 -0.68 -4.91
N SER A 44 0.35 -1.84 -4.54
CA SER A 44 -0.59 -2.05 -3.45
C SER A 44 0.04 -2.91 -2.35
N PHE A 45 -0.25 -2.52 -1.11
CA PHE A 45 0.30 -3.09 0.11
C PHE A 45 -0.86 -3.45 1.03
N ARG A 46 -0.95 -4.69 1.47
CA ARG A 46 -1.99 -5.12 2.41
C ARG A 46 -1.34 -5.34 3.76
N VAL A 47 -1.64 -4.46 4.73
CA VAL A 47 -0.91 -4.35 6.01
C VAL A 47 -1.84 -4.19 7.22
N HIS A 48 -1.30 -4.36 8.42
CA HIS A 48 -2.02 -4.22 9.69
C HIS A 48 -1.94 -2.79 10.20
N ARG A 49 -3.10 -2.13 10.29
CA ARG A 49 -3.23 -0.76 10.83
C ARG A 49 -2.51 -0.61 12.18
N SER A 50 -2.70 -1.56 13.08
CA SER A 50 -2.14 -1.54 14.44
C SER A 50 -0.61 -1.47 14.47
N ILE A 51 0.07 -2.11 13.51
CA ILE A 51 1.54 -2.07 13.42
C ILE A 51 1.99 -0.67 12.97
N LEU A 52 1.35 -0.11 11.94
CA LEU A 52 1.69 1.21 11.44
C LEU A 52 1.44 2.30 12.50
N CYS A 53 0.30 2.25 13.19
CA CYS A 53 -0.03 3.17 14.29
C CYS A 53 0.99 3.10 15.45
N LYS A 54 1.57 1.92 15.70
CA LYS A 54 2.56 1.74 16.78
C LYS A 54 3.89 2.43 16.47
N HIS A 55 4.27 2.48 15.21
CA HIS A 55 5.55 3.03 14.76
C HIS A 55 5.48 4.49 14.30
N SER A 56 4.29 5.02 13.99
CA SER A 56 4.11 6.42 13.59
C SER A 56 2.74 6.98 13.96
N SER A 57 2.72 8.10 14.68
CA SER A 57 1.50 8.85 14.97
C SER A 57 0.88 9.45 13.70
N VAL A 58 1.70 9.77 12.69
CA VAL A 58 1.24 10.30 11.40
C VAL A 58 0.45 9.24 10.64
N LEU A 59 0.95 7.99 10.61
CA LEU A 59 0.21 6.89 10.00
C LEU A 59 -1.10 6.64 10.75
N SER A 60 -1.09 6.76 12.07
CA SER A 60 -2.31 6.66 12.87
C SER A 60 -3.35 7.72 12.50
N ASP A 61 -2.90 8.97 12.35
CA ASP A 61 -3.76 10.10 11.99
C ASP A 61 -4.39 9.89 10.61
N ILE A 62 -3.63 9.38 9.63
CA ILE A 62 -4.14 9.07 8.28
C ILE A 62 -5.32 8.08 8.32
N PHE A 63 -5.35 7.14 9.27
CA PHE A 63 -6.47 6.23 9.44
C PHE A 63 -7.64 6.81 10.26
N ASP A 64 -7.40 7.89 10.99
CA ASP A 64 -8.40 8.57 11.82
C ASP A 64 -9.13 9.66 11.03
N ILE A 65 -8.53 10.16 9.94
CA ILE A 65 -9.16 11.09 9.02
C ILE A 65 -10.46 10.46 8.49
N PRO A 66 -11.63 11.06 8.76
CA PRO A 66 -12.90 10.57 8.25
C PRO A 66 -12.87 10.61 6.72
N GLN A 67 -12.83 9.43 6.10
CA GLN A 67 -12.95 9.34 4.66
C GLN A 67 -14.32 9.88 4.24
N PRO A 68 -14.42 10.57 3.08
CA PRO A 68 -15.67 11.13 2.61
C PRO A 68 -16.77 10.05 2.55
N PRO A 69 -18.03 10.44 2.80
CA PRO A 69 -19.14 9.50 3.02
C PRO A 69 -19.31 8.46 1.90
N GLU A 70 -19.89 7.32 2.31
CA GLU A 70 -20.10 6.10 1.51
C GLU A 70 -20.41 6.39 0.04
N GLY A 71 -19.56 5.86 -0.83
CA GLY A 71 -19.59 6.09 -2.28
C GLY A 71 -18.27 6.58 -2.82
N SER A 72 -17.44 7.29 -2.03
CA SER A 72 -16.14 7.81 -2.48
C SER A 72 -14.94 7.02 -1.94
N SER A 73 -15.17 6.13 -0.98
CA SER A 73 -14.13 5.35 -0.33
C SER A 73 -13.84 4.09 -1.13
N TYR A 74 -12.59 3.95 -1.56
CA TYR A 74 -12.11 2.80 -2.30
C TYR A 74 -12.02 1.57 -1.38
N THR A 75 -12.42 0.41 -1.88
CA THR A 75 -12.24 -0.86 -1.17
C THR A 75 -11.64 -1.93 -2.07
N ILE A 76 -10.63 -2.65 -1.58
CA ILE A 76 -10.09 -3.86 -2.20
C ILE A 76 -10.42 -5.02 -1.26
N GLU A 77 -11.09 -6.06 -1.77
CA GLU A 77 -11.52 -7.22 -0.99
C GLU A 77 -12.31 -6.85 0.28
N GLY A 78 -13.13 -5.78 0.20
CA GLY A 78 -13.91 -5.27 1.34
C GLY A 78 -13.11 -4.51 2.40
N ARG A 79 -11.82 -4.22 2.14
CA ARG A 79 -10.96 -3.46 3.06
C ARG A 79 -10.79 -2.04 2.59
N PRO A 80 -10.71 -1.06 3.51
CA PRO A 80 -10.46 0.32 3.14
C PRO A 80 -9.13 0.45 2.39
N VAL A 81 -9.15 1.26 1.35
CA VAL A 81 -7.98 1.58 0.53
C VAL A 81 -7.60 3.02 0.74
N ILE A 82 -6.32 3.27 1.00
CA ILE A 82 -5.76 4.62 1.15
C ILE A 82 -4.64 4.82 0.14
N ARG A 83 -4.75 5.88 -0.66
CA ARG A 83 -3.71 6.28 -1.60
C ARG A 83 -2.71 7.19 -0.93
N MET A 84 -1.45 6.79 -0.95
CA MET A 84 -0.30 7.56 -0.50
C MET A 84 0.32 8.33 -1.68
N HIS A 85 0.90 9.49 -1.36
CA HIS A 85 1.60 10.32 -2.35
C HIS A 85 3.10 9.97 -2.44
N ASP A 86 3.58 9.08 -1.57
CA ASP A 86 4.95 8.59 -1.56
C ASP A 86 5.22 7.63 -2.73
N SER A 87 6.50 7.43 -3.07
CA SER A 87 6.90 6.42 -4.04
C SER A 87 6.71 5.01 -3.49
N ALA A 88 6.42 4.05 -4.37
CA ALA A 88 6.26 2.65 -3.98
C ALA A 88 7.52 2.09 -3.28
N HIS A 89 8.71 2.54 -3.72
CA HIS A 89 9.98 2.10 -3.14
C HIS A 89 10.18 2.60 -1.72
N GLU A 90 10.12 3.92 -1.51
CA GLU A 90 10.32 4.54 -0.19
C GLU A 90 9.27 4.05 0.79
N PHE A 91 8.02 3.94 0.34
CA PHE A 91 6.94 3.46 1.18
C PHE A 91 7.12 1.98 1.57
N ALA A 92 7.61 1.14 0.66
CA ALA A 92 7.94 -0.25 0.98
C ALA A 92 9.08 -0.35 2.02
N GLN A 93 10.12 0.49 1.92
CA GLN A 93 11.18 0.54 2.93
C GLN A 93 10.64 0.96 4.31
N LEU A 94 9.77 1.97 4.35
CA LEU A 94 9.12 2.43 5.57
C LEU A 94 8.28 1.31 6.20
N LEU A 95 7.46 0.63 5.40
CA LEU A 95 6.66 -0.49 5.87
C LEU A 95 7.56 -1.61 6.41
N LYS A 96 8.60 -2.01 5.68
CA LYS A 96 9.55 -3.03 6.13
C LYS A 96 10.18 -2.66 7.48
N ALA A 97 10.57 -1.39 7.67
CA ALA A 97 11.10 -0.90 8.95
C ALA A 97 10.07 -0.94 10.10
N CYS A 98 8.77 -0.82 9.80
CA CYS A 98 7.72 -0.96 10.81
C CYS A 98 7.49 -2.43 11.22
N TYR A 99 7.71 -3.38 10.31
CA TYR A 99 7.54 -4.81 10.58
C TYR A 99 8.80 -5.46 11.16
N ASP A 100 9.98 -4.98 10.76
CA ASP A 100 11.27 -5.52 11.17
C ASP A 100 12.17 -4.39 11.70
N PRO A 101 12.39 -4.30 13.03
CA PRO A 101 13.23 -3.24 13.60
C PRO A 101 14.72 -3.42 13.27
N SER A 102 15.13 -4.61 12.78
CA SER A 102 16.47 -4.87 12.24
C SER A 102 16.61 -4.51 10.76
N PHE A 103 15.57 -3.98 10.14
CA PHE A 103 15.58 -3.62 8.74
C PHE A 103 16.60 -2.51 8.49
N SER A 104 17.70 -2.88 7.83
CA SER A 104 18.59 -1.89 7.24
C SER A 104 18.13 -1.66 5.80
N PRO A 105 17.74 -0.44 5.42
CA PRO A 105 17.43 -0.15 4.02
C PRO A 105 18.70 -0.41 3.22
N SER A 106 18.69 -1.51 2.48
CA SER A 106 19.85 -1.94 1.70
C SER A 106 20.13 -0.87 0.66
N LYS A 107 21.25 -0.15 0.83
CA LYS A 107 21.73 0.86 -0.11
C LYS A 107 21.76 0.22 -1.50
N VAL A 108 20.93 0.71 -2.41
CA VAL A 108 20.95 0.24 -3.80
C VAL A 108 22.39 0.43 -4.29
N GLN A 109 23.07 -0.67 -4.64
CA GLN A 109 24.36 -0.55 -5.31
C GLN A 109 24.06 -0.02 -6.70
N ALA A 110 24.32 1.26 -6.90
CA ALA A 110 24.45 1.85 -8.22
C ALA A 110 25.53 1.05 -8.95
N ARG A 111 25.11 0.15 -9.85
CA ARG A 111 26.01 -0.43 -10.83
C ARG A 111 26.36 0.68 -11.81
N ALA A 112 27.51 1.31 -11.57
CA ALA A 112 28.18 2.13 -12.57
C ALA A 112 28.47 1.25 -13.80
N LEU A 113 28.06 1.73 -14.96
CA LEU A 113 28.60 1.31 -16.27
C LEU A 113 29.68 2.31 -16.66
#